data_AF-A0A1Y5GL86-F1
#
_entry.id   AF-A0A1Y5GL86-F1
#
_cell.length_a   1.000
_cell.length_b   1.000
_cell.length_c   1.000
_cell.angle_alpha   90.00
_cell.angle_beta   90.00
_cell.angle_gamma   90.00
#
_symmetry.space_group_name_H-M   'P 1'
#
loop_
_entity.id
_entity.type
_entity.pdbx_description
1 polymer ?
#
loop_
_entity_poly.entity_id
_entity_poly.type
_entity_poly.pdbx_seq_one_letter_code
_entity_poly.pdbx_strand_id
1 'polypeptide(L)'
;MHSTSDEKNNTSMSRRKFLGGTLATAAAGTVLPGCKVVAGSGSNTIPEPPQFPENIELYQRTFTNWAREVKISGVWFCSPMTADEVLQVANWAKDHDYRLRPMGSGHGFAPTLLPRGHSGEKVILINTHDYMNSITVNTGTATSVVHCDAGAYIEDICAELELFELGLYHTTAPGGVSIAGALAMNAHGAAIPKDGETLARGHSWGTLSNLVLELTAVAWDESLGQYTLKTYVRNDPEIGPLLTCLARAFITSVTLQAGPNLKIRLKSQTDLTASEVLALPENETENSFSNLSYQYGTVDIIYYPFNPENIVWLKYWTVTPEKPATSREVFEPYQLTDGVTMAPWQADILSSALRTFPRIVPQFNKTAVDGLLSLVTNEDPNTKINDLWGSAYTTTLYVQPDTPRVTVAAWGVVVSRHNMQRALAEWYVFFTELLNEFQSRGLFPYSGPVELRAHGLDNSDDVLTDGAIEPTLSGARPHPDHPDKDTIIWFAINNNVDQPAATEFNTRLEQWFYSNYASYGLVRPEWTKGYAYTADGEFGGAWTNNEMLTETYPQTWGNGYPADNNWSSATAQFWAMDPHGIFSNKHLDKLFPPND
;
A
#
# COMPACT_ATOMS: atom_id res chain seq x y z
N MET A 1 9.19 22.76 75.44
CA MET A 1 8.99 24.22 75.52
C MET A 1 9.22 24.82 74.14
N HIS A 2 8.48 25.88 73.83
CA HIS A 2 8.19 26.46 72.51
C HIS A 2 9.37 26.80 71.60
N SER A 3 9.12 26.56 70.30
CA SER A 3 9.34 27.40 69.11
C SER A 3 10.42 28.49 69.16
N THR A 4 11.31 28.46 68.16
CA THR A 4 11.68 29.64 67.37
C THR A 4 12.15 29.21 65.99
N SER A 5 11.60 29.89 65.00
CA SER A 5 11.86 29.80 63.55
C SER A 5 13.17 30.50 63.18
N ASP A 6 13.97 29.87 62.31
CA ASP A 6 15.02 30.54 61.54
C ASP A 6 14.99 30.03 60.09
N GLU A 7 14.51 30.89 59.18
CA GLU A 7 14.68 30.75 57.72
C GLU A 7 16.06 31.28 57.31
N LYS A 8 16.84 30.46 56.60
CA LYS A 8 17.95 30.93 55.76
C LYS A 8 17.96 30.21 54.40
N ASN A 9 17.70 31.01 53.37
CA ASN A 9 18.28 31.02 52.02
C ASN A 9 18.61 29.71 51.32
N ASN A 10 17.85 29.44 50.25
CA ASN A 10 18.40 28.85 49.04
C ASN A 10 17.92 29.64 47.81
N THR A 11 18.83 30.38 47.18
CA THR A 11 18.62 31.16 45.97
C THR A 11 18.43 30.23 44.77
N SER A 12 17.18 30.08 44.30
CA SER A 12 16.89 29.48 43.00
C SER A 12 16.80 30.57 41.93
N MET A 13 17.76 30.60 41.00
CA MET A 13 17.57 31.31 39.74
C MET A 13 16.85 30.38 38.75
N SER A 14 15.61 30.74 38.43
CA SER A 14 14.68 30.00 37.58
C SER A 14 15.15 29.87 36.13
N ARG A 15 15.02 28.64 35.59
CA ARG A 15 15.26 28.18 34.21
C ARG A 15 14.62 29.02 33.08
N ARG A 16 13.80 30.03 33.38
CA ARG A 16 13.11 30.85 32.36
C ARG A 16 13.94 31.97 31.72
N LYS A 17 15.09 32.36 32.27
CA LYS A 17 15.91 33.45 31.70
C LYS A 17 17.03 33.03 30.75
N PHE A 18 17.30 31.73 30.61
CA PHE A 18 18.33 31.22 29.68
C PHE A 18 17.79 30.85 28.29
N LEU A 19 16.46 30.77 28.12
CA LEU A 19 15.80 30.41 26.85
C LEU A 19 15.33 31.62 26.02
N GLY A 20 15.53 32.85 26.49
CA GLY A 20 14.99 34.06 25.84
C GLY A 20 15.95 34.83 24.94
N GLY A 21 17.21 34.37 24.77
CA GLY A 21 18.29 35.23 24.24
C GLY A 21 18.91 34.84 22.90
N THR A 22 18.59 33.68 22.31
CA THR A 22 19.36 33.13 21.17
C THR A 22 18.52 32.60 20.00
N LEU A 23 17.20 32.83 19.99
CA LEU A 23 16.30 32.32 18.94
C LEU A 23 16.04 33.28 17.76
N ALA A 24 16.60 34.50 17.76
CA ALA A 24 16.22 35.53 16.78
C ALA A 24 17.05 35.55 15.48
N THR A 25 18.07 34.70 15.31
CA THR A 25 18.97 34.77 14.13
C THR A 25 19.20 33.46 13.38
N ALA A 26 18.49 32.37 13.71
CA ALA A 26 18.57 31.09 12.98
C ALA A 26 17.22 30.63 12.36
N ALA A 27 16.16 31.44 12.46
CA ALA A 27 14.79 31.05 12.07
C ALA A 27 14.44 31.32 10.59
N ALA A 28 15.42 31.56 9.71
CA ALA A 28 15.16 31.96 8.32
C ALA A 28 15.20 30.80 7.29
N GLY A 29 15.16 29.53 7.69
CA GLY A 29 15.34 28.45 6.71
C GLY A 29 14.78 27.06 7.04
N THR A 30 14.09 26.87 8.15
CA THR A 30 13.51 25.56 8.49
C THR A 30 12.02 25.69 8.76
N VAL A 31 11.20 25.39 7.75
CA VAL A 31 9.79 25.09 7.94
C VAL A 31 9.69 23.92 8.90
N LEU A 32 9.06 24.10 10.07
CA LEU A 32 8.82 23.02 11.02
C LEU A 32 8.02 21.91 10.31
N PRO A 33 8.37 20.62 10.50
CA PRO A 33 7.64 19.51 9.88
C PRO A 33 6.13 19.61 10.19
N GLY A 34 5.31 19.61 9.14
CA GLY A 34 3.84 19.67 9.24
C GLY A 34 3.21 21.07 9.16
N CYS A 35 3.98 22.16 9.28
CA CYS A 35 3.42 23.50 9.10
C CYS A 35 3.11 23.79 7.62
N LYS A 36 1.87 24.22 7.35
CA LYS A 36 1.47 24.82 6.06
C LYS A 36 2.00 26.26 6.00
N VAL A 37 2.69 26.62 4.92
CA VAL A 37 3.17 27.98 4.66
C VAL A 37 2.50 28.49 3.39
N VAL A 38 1.50 29.37 3.55
CA VAL A 38 0.74 29.93 2.42
C VAL A 38 1.66 30.66 1.44
N ALA A 39 1.31 30.65 0.15
CA ALA A 39 1.98 31.40 -0.91
C ALA A 39 2.07 32.92 -0.59
N GLY A 40 3.08 33.59 -1.14
CA GLY A 40 3.41 34.98 -0.82
C GLY A 40 4.04 35.22 0.57
N SER A 41 4.28 34.17 1.35
CA SER A 41 4.92 34.27 2.66
C SER A 41 6.44 34.39 2.54
N GLY A 42 7.06 35.23 3.37
CA GLY A 42 8.52 35.32 3.48
C GLY A 42 9.20 34.03 3.97
N SER A 43 8.41 33.04 4.39
CA SER A 43 8.87 31.70 4.80
C SER A 43 8.84 30.66 3.68
N ASN A 44 8.37 31.02 2.47
CA ASN A 44 8.46 30.13 1.32
C ASN A 44 9.94 29.93 0.90
N THR A 45 10.32 28.69 0.58
CA THR A 45 11.73 28.28 0.42
C THR A 45 12.13 27.96 -1.03
N ILE A 46 11.15 27.74 -1.91
CA ILE A 46 11.32 27.61 -3.36
C ILE A 46 10.40 28.59 -4.09
N PRO A 47 10.68 28.92 -5.37
CA PRO A 47 9.91 29.91 -6.13
C PRO A 47 8.41 29.62 -6.17
N GLU A 48 7.62 30.68 -6.06
CA GLU A 48 6.16 30.59 -6.18
C GLU A 48 5.74 30.29 -7.62
N PRO A 49 4.79 29.36 -7.83
CA PRO A 49 4.23 29.07 -9.13
C PRO A 49 3.60 30.33 -9.77
N PRO A 50 4.00 30.70 -10.99
CA PRO A 50 3.50 31.90 -11.62
C PRO A 50 2.02 31.75 -12.00
N GLN A 51 1.22 32.80 -11.76
CA GLN A 51 -0.17 32.89 -12.23
C GLN A 51 -1.04 31.69 -11.81
N PHE A 52 -0.77 31.12 -10.64
CA PHE A 52 -1.58 30.02 -10.10
C PHE A 52 -3.04 30.48 -9.87
N PRO A 53 -4.06 29.62 -10.07
CA PRO A 53 -5.46 30.00 -9.91
C PRO A 53 -5.77 30.62 -8.53
N GLU A 54 -6.25 31.88 -8.52
CA GLU A 54 -6.42 32.67 -7.29
C GLU A 54 -7.49 32.12 -6.33
N ASN A 55 -8.44 31.34 -6.84
CA ASN A 55 -9.50 30.70 -6.06
C ASN A 55 -9.05 29.41 -5.35
N ILE A 56 -7.84 28.91 -5.61
CA ILE A 56 -7.33 27.66 -5.05
C ILE A 56 -6.16 27.98 -4.13
N GLU A 57 -6.27 27.60 -2.85
CA GLU A 57 -5.18 27.85 -1.88
C GLU A 57 -3.92 27.08 -2.26
N LEU A 58 -2.82 27.81 -2.38
CA LEU A 58 -1.49 27.29 -2.63
C LEU A 58 -0.61 27.44 -1.39
N TYR A 59 0.02 26.36 -0.96
CA TYR A 59 0.85 26.36 0.25
C TYR A 59 2.07 25.43 0.13
N GLN A 60 3.16 25.77 0.80
CA GLN A 60 4.32 24.88 0.97
C GLN A 60 4.19 24.03 2.23
N ARG A 61 4.67 22.80 2.13
CA ARG A 61 4.87 21.88 3.27
C ARG A 61 6.05 20.95 2.98
N THR A 62 6.58 20.30 4.02
CA THR A 62 7.43 19.12 3.80
C THR A 62 6.57 17.94 3.35
N PHE A 63 6.90 17.30 2.23
CA PHE A 63 6.38 15.99 1.85
C PHE A 63 7.17 14.91 2.60
N THR A 64 6.47 13.94 3.17
CA THR A 64 7.06 12.74 3.76
C THR A 64 6.14 11.57 3.48
N ASN A 65 6.65 10.52 2.82
CA ASN A 65 5.84 9.31 2.63
C ASN A 65 5.73 8.52 3.95
N TRP A 66 4.84 7.52 4.00
CA TRP A 66 4.59 6.74 5.21
C TRP A 66 5.85 6.03 5.74
N ALA A 67 6.68 5.48 4.85
CA ALA A 67 7.96 4.86 5.22
C ALA A 67 8.99 5.85 5.77
N ARG A 68 8.78 7.16 5.55
CA ARG A 68 9.71 8.26 5.85
C ARG A 68 11.04 8.17 5.09
N GLU A 69 11.12 7.34 4.05
CA GLU A 69 12.31 7.23 3.19
C GLU A 69 12.41 8.39 2.20
N VAL A 70 11.27 8.98 1.82
CA VAL A 70 11.21 10.21 1.05
C VAL A 70 10.84 11.35 1.98
N LYS A 71 11.72 12.36 2.06
CA LYS A 71 11.47 13.61 2.78
C LYS A 71 11.97 14.79 1.96
N ILE A 72 11.06 15.64 1.50
CA ILE A 72 11.36 16.78 0.63
C ILE A 72 10.72 18.02 1.24
N SER A 73 11.52 19.04 1.55
CA SER A 73 11.05 20.30 2.13
C SER A 73 10.62 21.28 1.04
N GLY A 74 9.74 22.21 1.39
CA GLY A 74 9.35 23.32 0.50
C GLY A 74 8.44 22.93 -0.66
N VAL A 75 7.91 21.71 -0.72
CA VAL A 75 7.04 21.25 -1.82
C VAL A 75 5.74 22.04 -1.82
N TRP A 76 5.28 22.45 -3.02
CA TRP A 76 3.98 23.08 -3.21
C TRP A 76 2.84 22.07 -3.17
N PHE A 77 1.76 22.45 -2.50
CA PHE A 77 0.51 21.71 -2.39
C PHE A 77 -0.65 22.63 -2.70
N CYS A 78 -1.73 22.05 -3.21
CA CYS A 78 -3.07 22.60 -3.08
C CYS A 78 -4.06 21.49 -2.74
N SER A 79 -5.25 21.88 -2.28
CA SER A 79 -6.33 20.96 -1.93
C SER A 79 -7.60 21.39 -2.66
N PRO A 80 -7.79 20.97 -3.94
CA PRO A 80 -8.99 21.30 -4.70
C PRO A 80 -10.26 20.79 -4.02
N MET A 81 -11.32 21.58 -4.07
CA MET A 81 -12.63 21.23 -3.50
C MET A 81 -13.51 20.45 -4.47
N THR A 82 -13.25 20.56 -5.77
CA THR A 82 -14.06 19.94 -6.83
C THR A 82 -13.19 19.44 -7.98
N ALA A 83 -13.75 18.57 -8.82
CA ALA A 83 -13.09 18.13 -10.04
C ALA A 83 -12.81 19.29 -11.03
N ASP A 84 -13.63 20.34 -11.04
CA ASP A 84 -13.41 21.53 -11.88
C ASP A 84 -12.20 22.35 -11.42
N GLU A 85 -11.93 22.41 -10.12
CA GLU A 85 -10.70 23.02 -9.60
C GLU A 85 -9.45 22.21 -9.99
N VAL A 86 -9.57 20.88 -10.04
CA VAL A 86 -8.49 20.04 -10.60
C VAL A 86 -8.24 20.39 -12.07
N LEU A 87 -9.28 20.60 -12.88
CA LEU A 87 -9.12 21.02 -14.28
C LEU A 87 -8.44 22.37 -14.42
N GLN A 88 -8.75 23.34 -13.55
CA GLN A 88 -8.09 24.64 -13.54
C GLN A 88 -6.59 24.49 -13.30
N VAL A 89 -6.20 23.66 -12.33
CA VAL A 89 -4.79 23.39 -12.03
C VAL A 89 -4.11 22.60 -13.15
N ALA A 90 -4.80 21.63 -13.78
CA ALA A 90 -4.28 20.84 -14.90
C ALA A 90 -3.97 21.72 -16.12
N ASN A 91 -4.92 22.54 -16.53
CA ASN A 91 -4.73 23.47 -17.65
C ASN A 91 -3.68 24.54 -17.33
N TRP A 92 -3.62 25.03 -16.07
CA TRP A 92 -2.53 25.89 -15.63
C TRP A 92 -1.16 25.20 -15.73
N ALA A 93 -1.04 23.94 -15.29
CA ALA A 93 0.26 23.24 -15.23
C ALA A 93 0.86 23.01 -16.62
N LYS A 94 0.00 22.68 -17.59
CA LYS A 94 0.36 22.58 -19.01
C LYS A 94 1.06 23.85 -19.52
N ASP A 95 0.50 25.02 -19.22
CA ASP A 95 0.98 26.29 -19.77
C ASP A 95 2.21 26.84 -19.02
N HIS A 96 2.55 26.28 -17.85
CA HIS A 96 3.61 26.80 -16.97
C HIS A 96 4.77 25.82 -16.71
N ASP A 97 4.80 24.68 -17.41
CA ASP A 97 5.78 23.60 -17.21
C ASP A 97 5.85 23.17 -15.74
N TYR A 98 4.71 22.74 -15.21
CA TYR A 98 4.61 22.10 -13.89
C TYR A 98 4.09 20.67 -14.05
N ARG A 99 4.49 19.82 -13.10
CA ARG A 99 3.91 18.48 -12.94
C ARG A 99 2.93 18.46 -11.78
N LEU A 100 1.90 17.65 -11.92
CA LEU A 100 0.87 17.45 -10.91
C LEU A 100 0.90 16.00 -10.45
N ARG A 101 0.89 15.78 -9.14
CA ARG A 101 0.81 14.42 -8.57
C ARG A 101 -0.41 14.31 -7.65
N PRO A 102 -1.36 13.42 -7.95
CA PRO A 102 -2.50 13.19 -7.07
C PRO A 102 -2.03 12.51 -5.79
N MET A 103 -2.30 13.11 -4.64
CA MET A 103 -1.90 12.60 -3.33
C MET A 103 -3.13 12.37 -2.46
N GLY A 104 -3.34 11.11 -2.07
CA GLY A 104 -4.22 10.74 -0.96
C GLY A 104 -3.49 10.86 0.37
N SER A 105 -3.29 9.73 1.07
CA SER A 105 -2.60 9.70 2.37
C SER A 105 -1.06 9.71 2.30
N GLY A 106 -0.47 9.64 1.10
CA GLY A 106 0.99 9.56 0.95
C GLY A 106 1.60 8.23 1.45
N HIS A 107 0.80 7.16 1.48
CA HIS A 107 1.20 5.87 2.03
C HIS A 107 2.20 5.07 1.17
N GLY A 108 2.20 5.28 -0.15
CA GLY A 108 3.01 4.49 -1.09
C GLY A 108 4.53 4.61 -0.88
N PHE A 109 5.24 3.55 -1.27
CA PHE A 109 6.71 3.47 -1.25
C PHE A 109 7.29 3.84 -2.62
N ALA A 110 6.69 3.31 -3.68
CA ALA A 110 7.12 3.56 -5.05
C ALA A 110 7.19 5.06 -5.37
N PRO A 111 8.17 5.50 -6.18
CA PRO A 111 8.45 6.91 -6.44
C PRO A 111 7.46 7.54 -7.45
N THR A 112 6.16 7.31 -7.25
CA THR A 112 5.07 7.79 -8.12
C THR A 112 4.61 9.20 -7.75
N LEU A 113 4.74 9.62 -6.49
CA LEU A 113 4.56 11.03 -6.11
C LEU A 113 5.85 11.82 -6.41
N LEU A 114 6.82 11.76 -5.49
CA LEU A 114 8.12 12.40 -5.63
C LEU A 114 9.22 11.37 -5.37
N PRO A 115 10.15 11.16 -6.32
CA PRO A 115 11.33 10.35 -6.07
C PRO A 115 12.21 10.94 -4.96
N ARG A 116 12.93 10.08 -4.22
CA ARG A 116 13.92 10.53 -3.23
C ARG A 116 14.97 11.42 -3.90
N GLY A 117 15.34 12.51 -3.24
CA GLY A 117 16.29 13.50 -3.79
C GLY A 117 15.70 14.53 -4.75
N HIS A 118 14.39 14.48 -5.04
CA HIS A 118 13.72 15.53 -5.82
C HIS A 118 13.77 16.89 -5.10
N SER A 119 13.94 18.00 -5.84
CA SER A 119 14.07 19.35 -5.27
C SER A 119 12.76 19.92 -4.71
N GLY A 120 11.63 19.42 -5.21
CA GLY A 120 10.28 19.95 -4.91
C GLY A 120 9.87 21.09 -5.84
N GLU A 121 10.76 21.56 -6.72
CA GLU A 121 10.46 22.57 -7.72
C GLU A 121 9.64 21.99 -8.88
N LYS A 122 8.89 22.86 -9.57
CA LYS A 122 8.10 22.52 -10.77
C LYS A 122 7.13 21.35 -10.59
N VAL A 123 6.68 21.11 -9.36
CA VAL A 123 5.68 20.11 -9.03
C VAL A 123 4.69 20.65 -8.01
N ILE A 124 3.42 20.28 -8.15
CA ILE A 124 2.38 20.50 -7.15
C ILE A 124 1.80 19.15 -6.73
N LEU A 125 1.79 18.89 -5.43
CA LEU A 125 1.07 17.75 -4.84
C LEU A 125 -0.38 18.14 -4.60
N ILE A 126 -1.30 17.46 -5.27
CA ILE A 126 -2.73 17.73 -5.19
C ILE A 126 -3.32 16.85 -4.11
N ASN A 127 -3.62 17.42 -2.94
CA ASN A 127 -4.24 16.68 -1.85
C ASN A 127 -5.73 16.50 -2.12
N THR A 128 -6.15 15.28 -2.46
CA THR A 128 -7.55 14.98 -2.78
C THR A 128 -8.39 14.73 -1.53
N HIS A 129 -7.78 14.29 -0.42
CA HIS A 129 -8.54 13.85 0.75
C HIS A 129 -9.12 15.01 1.58
N ASP A 130 -8.53 16.21 1.54
CA ASP A 130 -9.03 17.33 2.36
C ASP A 130 -10.50 17.68 2.04
N TYR A 131 -10.92 17.55 0.77
CA TYR A 131 -12.25 17.98 0.32
C TYR A 131 -12.94 17.03 -0.68
N MET A 132 -12.19 16.30 -1.51
CA MET A 132 -12.76 15.36 -2.50
C MET A 132 -12.88 13.97 -1.87
N ASN A 133 -13.71 13.84 -0.84
CA ASN A 133 -13.88 12.62 -0.05
C ASN A 133 -15.34 12.17 0.14
N SER A 134 -16.27 12.69 -0.68
CA SER A 134 -17.68 12.33 -0.60
C SER A 134 -17.90 10.85 -0.91
N ILE A 135 -18.85 10.23 -0.20
CA ILE A 135 -19.25 8.83 -0.39
C ILE A 135 -20.77 8.79 -0.49
N THR A 136 -21.31 8.02 -1.45
CA THR A 136 -22.75 7.83 -1.61
C THR A 136 -23.05 6.40 -2.04
N VAL A 137 -23.84 5.69 -1.24
CA VAL A 137 -24.25 4.32 -1.52
C VAL A 137 -25.62 4.30 -2.19
N ASN A 138 -25.76 3.51 -3.26
CA ASN A 138 -27.01 3.33 -3.99
C ASN A 138 -27.39 1.85 -4.03
N THR A 139 -28.47 1.49 -3.34
CA THR A 139 -29.02 0.12 -3.26
C THR A 139 -30.30 -0.08 -4.08
N GLY A 140 -30.83 0.98 -4.69
CA GLY A 140 -32.09 0.97 -5.42
C GLY A 140 -32.06 0.38 -6.83
N THR A 141 -30.95 -0.27 -7.23
CA THR A 141 -30.77 -0.85 -8.58
C THR A 141 -30.48 -2.36 -8.52
N ALA A 142 -30.35 -3.02 -9.67
CA ALA A 142 -29.99 -4.44 -9.73
C ALA A 142 -28.56 -4.74 -9.21
N THR A 143 -27.72 -3.72 -9.10
CA THR A 143 -26.36 -3.78 -8.55
C THR A 143 -26.23 -2.72 -7.47
N SER A 144 -25.86 -3.14 -6.26
CA SER A 144 -25.52 -2.17 -5.21
C SER A 144 -24.17 -1.56 -5.53
N VAL A 145 -24.08 -0.23 -5.46
CA VAL A 145 -22.87 0.51 -5.79
C VAL A 145 -22.55 1.54 -4.72
N VAL A 146 -21.27 1.89 -4.63
CA VAL A 146 -20.79 3.05 -3.88
C VAL A 146 -20.06 3.99 -4.83
N HIS A 147 -20.51 5.23 -4.87
CA HIS A 147 -19.84 6.33 -5.56
C HIS A 147 -18.96 7.07 -4.57
N CYS A 148 -17.71 7.31 -4.94
CA CYS A 148 -16.71 7.94 -4.11
C CYS A 148 -15.96 9.02 -4.89
N ASP A 149 -15.71 10.16 -4.26
CA ASP A 149 -14.64 11.05 -4.72
C ASP A 149 -13.27 10.37 -4.50
N ALA A 150 -12.29 10.73 -5.33
CA ALA A 150 -10.98 10.06 -5.39
C ALA A 150 -10.20 10.04 -4.06
N GLY A 151 -10.44 11.01 -3.19
CA GLY A 151 -9.80 11.16 -1.88
C GLY A 151 -10.46 10.39 -0.74
N ALA A 152 -11.65 9.81 -0.94
CA ALA A 152 -12.34 9.03 0.11
C ALA A 152 -11.47 7.87 0.60
N TYR A 153 -11.36 7.69 1.92
CA TYR A 153 -10.57 6.61 2.48
C TYR A 153 -11.33 5.28 2.44
N ILE A 154 -10.59 4.18 2.30
CA ILE A 154 -11.15 2.82 2.34
C ILE A 154 -11.92 2.57 3.64
N GLU A 155 -11.43 3.06 4.77
CA GLU A 155 -12.13 2.96 6.06
C GLU A 155 -13.53 3.57 6.00
N ASP A 156 -13.63 4.81 5.54
CA ASP A 156 -14.88 5.55 5.44
C ASP A 156 -15.85 4.87 4.46
N ILE A 157 -15.33 4.32 3.36
CA ILE A 157 -16.13 3.57 2.37
C ILE A 157 -16.70 2.29 3.00
N CYS A 158 -15.88 1.54 3.73
CA CYS A 158 -16.33 0.31 4.40
C CYS A 158 -17.33 0.61 5.52
N ALA A 159 -17.13 1.68 6.29
CA ALA A 159 -18.06 2.12 7.32
C ALA A 159 -19.41 2.54 6.72
N GLU A 160 -19.39 3.32 5.62
CA GLU A 160 -20.63 3.74 4.95
C GLU A 160 -21.37 2.55 4.35
N LEU A 161 -20.67 1.62 3.68
CA LEU A 161 -21.29 0.39 3.13
C LEU A 161 -21.99 -0.44 4.22
N GLU A 162 -21.41 -0.53 5.42
CA GLU A 162 -21.99 -1.29 6.52
C GLU A 162 -23.37 -0.76 6.93
N LEU A 163 -23.60 0.55 6.87
CA LEU A 163 -24.91 1.16 7.17
C LEU A 163 -26.03 0.68 6.23
N PHE A 164 -25.68 0.16 5.06
CA PHE A 164 -26.60 -0.35 4.05
C PHE A 164 -26.61 -1.88 3.96
N GLU A 165 -26.06 -2.58 4.96
CA GLU A 165 -25.90 -4.04 4.94
C GLU A 165 -25.06 -4.53 3.74
N LEU A 166 -24.13 -3.71 3.27
CA LEU A 166 -23.17 -4.03 2.22
C LEU A 166 -21.75 -4.16 2.78
N GLY A 167 -20.85 -4.74 1.98
CA GLY A 167 -19.44 -4.85 2.32
C GLY A 167 -18.58 -5.14 1.10
N LEU A 168 -17.27 -5.03 1.32
CA LEU A 168 -16.26 -5.55 0.41
C LEU A 168 -15.79 -6.89 0.99
N TYR A 169 -15.58 -7.90 0.14
CA TYR A 169 -15.15 -9.22 0.62
C TYR A 169 -13.82 -9.14 1.37
N HIS A 170 -12.88 -8.39 0.79
CA HIS A 170 -11.65 -8.00 1.43
C HIS A 170 -11.21 -6.64 0.89
N THR A 171 -10.39 -5.94 1.66
CA THR A 171 -9.79 -4.66 1.28
C THR A 171 -8.32 -4.58 1.73
N THR A 172 -7.72 -3.40 1.72
CA THR A 172 -6.39 -3.16 2.30
C THR A 172 -6.38 -3.42 3.81
N ALA A 173 -5.25 -3.86 4.36
CA ALA A 173 -5.10 -3.99 5.81
C ALA A 173 -5.18 -2.62 6.56
N PRO A 174 -4.59 -1.53 6.04
CA PRO A 174 -4.87 -0.18 6.53
C PRO A 174 -6.09 0.44 5.86
N GLY A 175 -6.92 1.16 6.61
CA GLY A 175 -8.09 1.87 6.07
C GLY A 175 -7.82 3.31 5.61
N GLY A 176 -6.79 3.97 6.15
CA GLY A 176 -6.37 5.33 5.81
C GLY A 176 -5.66 5.49 4.46
N VAL A 177 -6.18 4.83 3.42
CA VAL A 177 -5.70 4.90 2.03
C VAL A 177 -6.83 5.44 1.17
N SER A 178 -6.57 6.45 0.35
CA SER A 178 -7.56 6.99 -0.59
C SER A 178 -7.93 5.97 -1.67
N ILE A 179 -9.18 5.91 -2.08
CA ILE A 179 -9.64 4.97 -3.10
C ILE A 179 -8.89 5.12 -4.42
N ALA A 180 -8.64 6.34 -4.92
CA ALA A 180 -7.88 6.50 -6.16
C ALA A 180 -6.42 6.02 -6.03
N GLY A 181 -5.79 6.25 -4.88
CA GLY A 181 -4.46 5.74 -4.58
C GLY A 181 -4.42 4.21 -4.45
N ALA A 182 -5.47 3.61 -3.89
CA ALA A 182 -5.63 2.16 -3.80
C ALA A 182 -5.74 1.53 -5.21
N LEU A 183 -6.61 2.08 -6.06
CA LEU A 183 -6.82 1.62 -7.43
C LEU A 183 -5.55 1.80 -8.29
N ALA A 184 -4.86 2.93 -8.16
CA ALA A 184 -3.63 3.21 -8.89
C ALA A 184 -2.56 2.12 -8.71
N MET A 185 -2.58 1.40 -7.58
CA MET A 185 -1.60 0.36 -7.23
C MET A 185 -2.21 -1.05 -7.15
N ASN A 186 -3.42 -1.27 -7.71
CA ASN A 186 -4.19 -2.52 -7.63
C ASN A 186 -4.29 -3.08 -6.20
N ALA A 187 -4.56 -2.20 -5.23
CA ALA A 187 -4.56 -2.55 -3.82
C ALA A 187 -5.53 -3.70 -3.52
N HIS A 188 -5.12 -4.53 -2.57
CA HIS A 188 -5.73 -5.82 -2.32
C HIS A 188 -5.58 -6.22 -0.85
N GLY A 189 -6.23 -7.32 -0.52
CA GLY A 189 -5.93 -8.07 0.70
C GLY A 189 -5.59 -9.51 0.40
N ALA A 190 -6.30 -10.46 1.01
CA ALA A 190 -5.95 -11.88 0.97
C ALA A 190 -7.14 -12.80 0.63
N ALA A 191 -8.11 -12.30 -0.14
CA ALA A 191 -9.35 -13.02 -0.45
C ALA A 191 -9.10 -14.27 -1.31
N ILE A 192 -9.08 -15.45 -0.68
CA ILE A 192 -9.07 -16.76 -1.37
C ILE A 192 -10.24 -17.60 -0.85
N PRO A 193 -11.02 -18.27 -1.72
CA PRO A 193 -12.20 -19.03 -1.27
C PRO A 193 -11.77 -20.25 -0.48
N LYS A 194 -12.47 -20.61 0.60
CA LYS A 194 -12.35 -21.99 1.14
C LYS A 194 -12.99 -23.00 0.21
N ASP A 195 -12.76 -24.28 0.43
CA ASP A 195 -13.41 -25.35 -0.34
C ASP A 195 -14.93 -25.25 -0.27
N GLY A 196 -15.55 -25.23 -1.46
CA GLY A 196 -17.00 -25.11 -1.62
C GLY A 196 -17.58 -23.71 -1.35
N GLU A 197 -16.75 -22.71 -1.08
CA GLU A 197 -17.23 -21.32 -0.95
C GLU A 197 -17.56 -20.73 -2.32
N THR A 198 -18.72 -20.07 -2.38
CA THR A 198 -19.18 -19.38 -3.57
C THR A 198 -19.10 -17.88 -3.36
N LEU A 199 -18.64 -17.18 -4.39
CA LEU A 199 -18.58 -15.73 -4.37
C LEU A 199 -19.99 -15.14 -4.48
N ALA A 200 -20.39 -14.30 -3.52
CA ALA A 200 -21.63 -13.58 -3.60
C ALA A 200 -21.55 -12.49 -4.69
N ARG A 201 -22.67 -12.23 -5.37
CA ARG A 201 -22.78 -11.17 -6.38
C ARG A 201 -22.35 -9.83 -5.78
N GLY A 202 -21.50 -9.09 -6.50
CA GLY A 202 -20.97 -7.80 -6.06
C GLY A 202 -19.62 -7.88 -5.35
N HIS A 203 -19.13 -9.07 -5.01
CA HIS A 203 -17.78 -9.29 -4.51
C HIS A 203 -16.81 -9.71 -5.62
N SER A 204 -15.52 -9.71 -5.31
CA SER A 204 -14.44 -10.29 -6.12
C SER A 204 -13.39 -10.91 -5.20
N TRP A 205 -12.69 -11.93 -5.71
CA TRP A 205 -11.48 -12.48 -5.07
C TRP A 205 -10.21 -11.68 -5.40
N GLY A 206 -10.31 -10.77 -6.37
CA GLY A 206 -9.20 -9.96 -6.86
C GLY A 206 -8.94 -8.71 -6.02
N THR A 207 -8.41 -7.70 -6.70
CA THR A 207 -8.06 -6.40 -6.15
C THR A 207 -9.27 -5.47 -6.10
N LEU A 208 -9.15 -4.34 -5.41
CA LEU A 208 -10.17 -3.28 -5.42
C LEU A 208 -10.39 -2.71 -6.84
N SER A 209 -9.37 -2.77 -7.70
CA SER A 209 -9.47 -2.35 -9.10
C SER A 209 -10.48 -3.18 -9.89
N ASN A 210 -10.72 -4.43 -9.50
CA ASN A 210 -11.72 -5.27 -10.16
C ASN A 210 -13.16 -4.91 -9.79
N LEU A 211 -13.39 -4.07 -8.77
CA LEU A 211 -14.74 -3.68 -8.34
C LEU A 211 -15.28 -2.44 -9.08
N VAL A 212 -14.46 -1.74 -9.85
CA VAL A 212 -14.87 -0.51 -10.54
C VAL A 212 -15.90 -0.80 -11.64
N LEU A 213 -16.98 -0.05 -11.65
CA LEU A 213 -17.97 -0.04 -12.73
C LEU A 213 -17.83 1.20 -13.62
N GLU A 214 -17.34 2.30 -13.06
CA GLU A 214 -17.13 3.57 -13.74
C GLU A 214 -16.09 4.40 -12.99
N LEU A 215 -15.32 5.21 -13.71
CA LEU A 215 -14.47 6.25 -13.11
C LEU A 215 -14.46 7.51 -13.98
N THR A 216 -14.17 8.66 -13.35
CA THR A 216 -13.94 9.92 -14.04
C THR A 216 -12.49 10.35 -13.84
N ALA A 217 -11.84 10.75 -14.92
CA ALA A 217 -10.45 11.20 -14.91
C ALA A 217 -10.28 12.52 -15.68
N VAL A 218 -9.19 13.22 -15.37
CA VAL A 218 -8.73 14.36 -16.15
C VAL A 218 -8.08 13.84 -17.42
N ALA A 219 -8.59 14.26 -18.58
CA ALA A 219 -8.13 13.80 -19.89
C ALA A 219 -8.02 14.99 -20.86
N TRP A 220 -7.09 14.91 -21.81
CA TRP A 220 -6.93 15.89 -22.86
C TRP A 220 -8.03 15.77 -23.92
N ASP A 221 -8.65 16.90 -24.27
CA ASP A 221 -9.55 17.01 -25.41
C ASP A 221 -8.85 17.81 -26.52
N GLU A 222 -8.39 17.10 -27.54
CA GLU A 222 -7.68 17.69 -28.69
C GLU A 222 -8.54 18.72 -29.45
N SER A 223 -9.86 18.53 -29.49
CA SER A 223 -10.77 19.43 -30.21
C SER A 223 -10.93 20.77 -29.50
N LEU A 224 -10.82 20.77 -28.16
CA LEU A 224 -10.89 21.96 -27.33
C LEU A 224 -9.51 22.53 -26.97
N GLY A 225 -8.44 21.77 -27.17
CA GLY A 225 -7.07 22.17 -26.82
C GLY A 225 -6.87 22.38 -25.32
N GLN A 226 -7.57 21.61 -24.48
CA GLN A 226 -7.55 21.72 -23.02
C GLN A 226 -7.87 20.38 -22.35
N TYR A 227 -7.49 20.24 -21.08
CA TYR A 227 -7.94 19.14 -20.23
C TYR A 227 -9.41 19.31 -19.83
N THR A 228 -10.15 18.22 -19.88
CA THR A 228 -11.55 18.08 -19.49
C THR A 228 -11.74 16.87 -18.56
N LEU A 229 -12.94 16.71 -18.00
CA LEU A 229 -13.31 15.50 -17.28
C LEU A 229 -13.91 14.50 -18.28
N LYS A 230 -13.36 13.29 -18.33
CA LYS A 230 -13.89 12.18 -19.11
C LYS A 230 -14.27 11.03 -18.17
N THR A 231 -15.49 10.54 -18.34
CA THR A 231 -16.00 9.37 -17.63
C THR A 231 -15.85 8.12 -18.48
N TYR A 232 -15.35 7.06 -17.88
CA TYR A 232 -15.08 5.77 -18.50
C TYR A 232 -15.91 4.71 -17.78
N VAL A 233 -16.68 3.94 -18.55
CA VAL A 233 -17.47 2.82 -18.05
C VAL A 233 -16.71 1.52 -18.20
N ARG A 234 -17.03 0.51 -17.39
CA ARG A 234 -16.21 -0.70 -17.25
C ARG A 234 -16.03 -1.56 -18.51
N ASN A 235 -16.88 -1.39 -19.51
CA ASN A 235 -16.76 -2.06 -20.82
C ASN A 235 -16.19 -1.17 -21.94
N ASP A 236 -15.72 0.04 -21.59
CA ASP A 236 -14.90 0.87 -22.49
C ASP A 236 -13.47 0.31 -22.51
N PRO A 237 -12.91 -0.07 -23.68
CA PRO A 237 -11.52 -0.51 -23.77
C PRO A 237 -10.51 0.48 -23.17
N GLU A 238 -10.82 1.78 -23.22
CA GLU A 238 -9.95 2.83 -22.68
C GLU A 238 -9.89 2.84 -21.13
N ILE A 239 -10.81 2.17 -20.43
CA ILE A 239 -10.81 2.14 -18.95
C ILE A 239 -9.69 1.26 -18.38
N GLY A 240 -9.27 0.22 -19.10
CA GLY A 240 -8.35 -0.80 -18.59
C GLY A 240 -7.09 -0.22 -17.91
N PRO A 241 -6.36 0.71 -18.58
CA PRO A 241 -5.17 1.35 -18.01
C PRO A 241 -5.46 2.24 -16.79
N LEU A 242 -6.69 2.74 -16.65
CA LEU A 242 -7.10 3.62 -15.55
C LEU A 242 -7.43 2.86 -14.27
N LEU A 243 -7.87 1.59 -14.40
CA LEU A 243 -8.16 0.72 -13.27
C LEU A 243 -6.90 0.43 -12.42
N THR A 244 -5.71 0.47 -13.02
CA THR A 244 -4.41 0.41 -12.34
C THR A 244 -3.40 1.28 -13.09
N CYS A 245 -3.34 2.56 -12.74
CA CYS A 245 -2.61 3.56 -13.53
C CYS A 245 -1.23 3.96 -13.00
N LEU A 246 -0.79 3.44 -11.84
CA LEU A 246 0.48 3.81 -11.19
C LEU A 246 0.63 5.33 -10.98
N ALA A 247 -0.49 6.03 -10.81
CA ALA A 247 -0.59 7.50 -10.74
C ALA A 247 -0.16 8.24 -12.04
N ARG A 248 -0.16 7.58 -13.20
CA ARG A 248 0.02 8.22 -14.52
C ARG A 248 -1.23 8.95 -15.00
N ALA A 249 -2.38 8.72 -14.36
CA ALA A 249 -3.64 9.43 -14.58
C ALA A 249 -4.15 10.08 -13.28
N PHE A 250 -4.95 11.14 -13.42
CA PHE A 250 -5.64 11.79 -12.31
C PHE A 250 -7.12 11.40 -12.31
N ILE A 251 -7.49 10.50 -11.41
CA ILE A 251 -8.88 10.08 -11.19
C ILE A 251 -9.52 11.06 -10.19
N THR A 252 -10.73 11.54 -10.47
CA THR A 252 -11.47 12.47 -9.60
C THR A 252 -12.60 11.79 -8.83
N SER A 253 -13.21 10.76 -9.40
CA SER A 253 -14.29 9.99 -8.76
C SER A 253 -14.36 8.57 -9.33
N VAL A 254 -14.92 7.64 -8.55
CA VAL A 254 -15.10 6.24 -8.94
C VAL A 254 -16.43 5.70 -8.45
N THR A 255 -16.99 4.75 -9.17
CA THR A 255 -18.16 3.96 -8.76
C THR A 255 -17.75 2.50 -8.68
N LEU A 256 -17.92 1.87 -7.52
CA LEU A 256 -17.59 0.47 -7.26
C LEU A 256 -18.87 -0.34 -7.07
N GLN A 257 -18.89 -1.60 -7.51
CA GLN A 257 -19.87 -2.57 -7.04
C GLN A 257 -19.58 -2.98 -5.58
N ALA A 258 -20.63 -3.28 -4.84
CA ALA A 258 -20.52 -3.85 -3.50
C ALA A 258 -21.47 -5.04 -3.35
N GLY A 259 -21.04 -6.05 -2.58
CA GLY A 259 -21.87 -7.20 -2.26
C GLY A 259 -22.53 -7.07 -0.88
N PRO A 260 -23.36 -8.04 -0.49
CA PRO A 260 -23.96 -8.07 0.84
C PRO A 260 -22.87 -8.14 1.92
N ASN A 261 -23.07 -7.47 3.05
CA ASN A 261 -22.10 -7.47 4.14
C ASN A 261 -21.85 -8.91 4.63
N LEU A 262 -20.61 -9.17 5.01
CA LEU A 262 -20.16 -10.47 5.50
C LEU A 262 -20.00 -10.42 7.01
N LYS A 263 -20.42 -11.48 7.69
CA LYS A 263 -19.96 -11.75 9.05
C LYS A 263 -18.75 -12.67 9.00
N ILE A 264 -17.65 -12.24 9.57
CA ILE A 264 -16.34 -12.88 9.47
C ILE A 264 -15.85 -13.24 10.86
N ARG A 265 -15.39 -14.47 11.01
CA ARG A 265 -14.58 -14.88 12.16
C ARG A 265 -13.12 -14.68 11.82
N LEU A 266 -12.42 -13.90 12.65
CA LEU A 266 -10.99 -13.66 12.55
C LEU A 266 -10.27 -14.41 13.68
N LYS A 267 -9.50 -15.44 13.33
CA LYS A 267 -8.71 -16.21 14.29
C LYS A 267 -7.22 -15.94 14.15
N SER A 268 -6.53 -15.74 15.26
CA SER A 268 -5.05 -15.71 15.31
C SER A 268 -4.51 -17.01 15.91
N GLN A 269 -3.45 -17.56 15.31
CA GLN A 269 -2.76 -18.77 15.75
C GLN A 269 -1.24 -18.53 15.76
N THR A 270 -0.55 -19.03 16.79
CA THR A 270 0.88 -18.77 17.05
C THR A 270 1.64 -19.99 17.60
N ASP A 271 1.10 -21.20 17.41
CA ASP A 271 1.69 -22.47 17.87
C ASP A 271 2.38 -23.27 16.75
N LEU A 272 2.51 -22.68 15.55
CA LEU A 272 3.15 -23.29 14.38
C LEU A 272 4.44 -22.55 13.99
N THR A 273 5.29 -23.24 13.25
CA THR A 273 6.56 -22.69 12.73
C THR A 273 6.51 -22.43 11.23
N ALA A 274 7.36 -21.53 10.74
CA ALA A 274 7.47 -21.26 9.30
C ALA A 274 7.82 -22.52 8.49
N SER A 275 8.68 -23.39 9.02
CA SER A 275 9.04 -24.66 8.36
C SER A 275 7.90 -25.66 8.25
N GLU A 276 6.94 -25.61 9.17
CA GLU A 276 5.76 -26.48 9.12
C GLU A 276 4.74 -25.94 8.12
N VAL A 277 4.45 -24.64 8.18
CA VAL A 277 3.42 -24.03 7.33
C VAL A 277 3.86 -23.88 5.87
N LEU A 278 5.17 -23.65 5.66
CA LEU A 278 5.80 -23.50 4.34
C LEU A 278 6.58 -24.77 3.96
N ALA A 279 6.16 -25.93 4.48
CA ALA A 279 6.77 -27.22 4.13
C ALA A 279 6.63 -27.53 2.64
N LEU A 280 7.65 -28.20 2.08
CA LEU A 280 7.62 -28.74 0.72
C LEU A 280 6.44 -29.72 0.54
N PRO A 281 5.88 -29.86 -0.68
CA PRO A 281 4.72 -30.72 -0.95
C PRO A 281 4.82 -32.15 -0.42
N GLU A 282 6.00 -32.76 -0.49
CA GLU A 282 6.25 -34.12 0.03
C GLU A 282 6.14 -34.26 1.55
N ASN A 283 6.14 -33.14 2.28
CA ASN A 283 6.04 -33.06 3.74
C ASN A 283 4.80 -32.26 4.18
N GLU A 284 3.83 -32.04 3.30
CA GLU A 284 2.60 -31.32 3.64
C GLU A 284 1.82 -32.02 4.76
N THR A 285 1.24 -31.20 5.63
CA THR A 285 0.32 -31.61 6.69
C THR A 285 -0.94 -30.76 6.62
N GLU A 286 -1.91 -31.00 7.50
CA GLU A 286 -3.06 -30.11 7.69
C GLU A 286 -2.69 -28.66 8.02
N ASN A 287 -1.46 -28.43 8.53
CA ASN A 287 -0.94 -27.12 8.91
C ASN A 287 -0.22 -26.38 7.76
N SER A 288 -0.07 -27.01 6.60
CA SER A 288 0.47 -26.35 5.41
C SER A 288 -0.44 -25.21 4.94
N PHE A 289 0.13 -24.12 4.45
CA PHE A 289 -0.61 -22.92 4.02
C PHE A 289 -1.75 -23.24 3.04
N SER A 290 -1.51 -24.10 2.05
CA SER A 290 -2.54 -24.56 1.11
C SER A 290 -3.72 -25.21 1.83
N ASN A 291 -3.47 -26.18 2.70
CA ASN A 291 -4.49 -26.92 3.44
C ASN A 291 -5.27 -26.02 4.40
N LEU A 292 -4.58 -25.09 5.07
CA LEU A 292 -5.22 -24.05 5.87
C LEU A 292 -6.12 -23.15 5.01
N SER A 293 -5.70 -22.78 3.80
CA SER A 293 -6.52 -21.97 2.89
C SER A 293 -7.74 -22.71 2.35
N TYR A 294 -7.63 -24.01 2.06
CA TYR A 294 -8.77 -24.83 1.66
C TYR A 294 -9.78 -24.96 2.80
N GLN A 295 -9.30 -25.05 4.04
CA GLN A 295 -10.14 -25.20 5.22
C GLN A 295 -10.82 -23.90 5.67
N TYR A 296 -10.06 -22.80 5.71
CA TYR A 296 -10.48 -21.55 6.35
C TYR A 296 -10.74 -20.40 5.38
N GLY A 297 -10.28 -20.52 4.14
CA GLY A 297 -10.37 -19.49 3.11
C GLY A 297 -9.17 -18.56 3.22
N THR A 298 -9.41 -17.31 3.58
CA THR A 298 -8.36 -16.29 3.66
C THR A 298 -7.37 -16.59 4.78
N VAL A 299 -6.09 -16.72 4.41
CA VAL A 299 -4.95 -16.94 5.32
C VAL A 299 -3.88 -15.87 5.08
N ASP A 300 -3.38 -15.29 6.16
CA ASP A 300 -2.21 -14.40 6.14
C ASP A 300 -1.20 -14.84 7.20
N ILE A 301 0.08 -14.88 6.81
CA ILE A 301 1.20 -15.22 7.70
C ILE A 301 2.06 -13.99 7.95
N ILE A 302 2.39 -13.75 9.21
CA ILE A 302 3.52 -12.90 9.61
C ILE A 302 4.54 -13.75 10.35
N TYR A 303 5.81 -13.73 9.96
CA TYR A 303 6.88 -14.31 10.79
C TYR A 303 8.12 -13.43 10.76
N TYR A 304 8.92 -13.48 11.84
CA TYR A 304 10.11 -12.67 11.98
C TYR A 304 11.36 -13.52 11.69
N PRO A 305 12.07 -13.30 10.56
CA PRO A 305 13.32 -13.99 10.28
C PRO A 305 14.37 -13.76 11.37
N PHE A 306 15.34 -14.66 11.50
CA PHE A 306 16.36 -14.63 12.58
C PHE A 306 15.82 -14.78 14.01
N ASN A 307 14.51 -14.91 14.22
CA ASN A 307 13.98 -15.38 15.48
C ASN A 307 14.33 -16.87 15.66
N PRO A 308 14.93 -17.30 16.78
CA PRO A 308 15.32 -18.70 16.99
C PRO A 308 14.14 -19.69 16.99
N GLU A 309 12.93 -19.24 17.30
CA GLU A 309 11.73 -20.07 17.41
C GLU A 309 10.99 -20.21 16.07
N ASN A 310 11.24 -19.30 15.10
CA ASN A 310 10.58 -19.26 13.78
C ASN A 310 9.04 -19.41 13.83
N ILE A 311 8.42 -18.91 14.90
CA ILE A 311 6.97 -18.92 15.09
C ILE A 311 6.31 -18.04 14.03
N VAL A 312 5.21 -18.54 13.46
CA VAL A 312 4.33 -17.77 12.58
C VAL A 312 3.15 -17.21 13.36
N TRP A 313 2.74 -15.99 13.03
CA TRP A 313 1.41 -15.47 13.31
C TRP A 313 0.51 -15.74 12.12
N LEU A 314 -0.29 -16.79 12.24
CA LEU A 314 -1.33 -17.12 11.29
C LEU A 314 -2.60 -16.36 11.64
N LYS A 315 -3.23 -15.79 10.62
CA LYS A 315 -4.53 -15.14 10.71
C LYS A 315 -5.47 -15.76 9.70
N TYR A 316 -6.65 -16.14 10.16
CA TYR A 316 -7.70 -16.76 9.34
C TYR A 316 -8.93 -15.86 9.32
N TRP A 317 -9.43 -15.53 8.14
CA TRP A 317 -10.72 -14.87 7.97
C TRP A 317 -11.67 -15.84 7.31
N THR A 318 -12.65 -16.30 8.07
CA THR A 318 -13.65 -17.26 7.59
C THR A 318 -15.04 -16.62 7.66
N VAL A 319 -15.73 -16.52 6.52
CA VAL A 319 -17.13 -16.12 6.49
C VAL A 319 -17.94 -17.07 7.37
N THR A 320 -18.51 -16.51 8.44
CA THR A 320 -19.16 -17.21 9.54
C THR A 320 -20.42 -16.41 9.90
N PRO A 321 -21.59 -16.71 9.29
CA PRO A 321 -22.82 -15.93 9.46
C PRO A 321 -23.29 -15.79 10.90
N GLU A 322 -23.12 -16.84 11.71
CA GLU A 322 -23.53 -16.88 13.11
C GLU A 322 -22.32 -16.76 14.04
N LYS A 323 -22.39 -15.88 15.04
CA LYS A 323 -21.29 -15.68 15.98
C LYS A 323 -21.00 -16.97 16.76
N PRO A 324 -19.75 -17.49 16.72
CA PRO A 324 -19.38 -18.59 17.60
C PRO A 324 -19.47 -18.20 19.07
N ALA A 325 -19.81 -19.16 19.94
CA ALA A 325 -19.97 -18.91 21.38
C ALA A 325 -18.69 -18.36 22.03
N THR A 326 -17.52 -18.79 21.54
CA THR A 326 -16.21 -18.39 22.07
C THR A 326 -15.69 -17.09 21.48
N SER A 327 -16.20 -16.63 20.33
CA SER A 327 -15.66 -15.44 19.67
C SER A 327 -16.12 -14.16 20.36
N ARG A 328 -15.18 -13.22 20.52
CA ARG A 328 -15.48 -11.85 20.96
C ARG A 328 -16.06 -11.07 19.77
N GLU A 329 -17.23 -10.48 19.97
CA GLU A 329 -17.83 -9.61 18.97
C GLU A 329 -17.10 -8.26 18.93
N VAL A 330 -16.83 -7.77 17.74
CA VAL A 330 -16.18 -6.48 17.52
C VAL A 330 -17.03 -5.60 16.63
N PHE A 331 -17.05 -4.31 16.95
CA PHE A 331 -17.89 -3.30 16.30
C PHE A 331 -17.07 -2.16 15.67
N GLU A 332 -15.75 -2.20 15.84
CA GLU A 332 -14.81 -1.22 15.30
C GLU A 332 -13.62 -1.95 14.68
N PRO A 333 -12.96 -1.37 13.66
CA PRO A 333 -11.77 -1.94 13.03
C PRO A 333 -10.56 -1.94 13.98
N TYR A 334 -9.42 -2.43 13.47
CA TYR A 334 -8.09 -2.34 14.09
C TYR A 334 -7.87 -3.12 15.38
N GLN A 335 -8.73 -4.10 15.67
CA GLN A 335 -8.68 -4.88 16.91
C GLN A 335 -7.39 -5.67 17.10
N LEU A 336 -6.71 -6.08 16.02
CA LEU A 336 -5.42 -6.80 16.11
C LEU A 336 -4.23 -5.89 16.45
N THR A 337 -4.35 -4.58 16.20
CA THR A 337 -3.28 -3.60 16.41
C THR A 337 -3.67 -2.52 17.42
N ASP A 338 -4.76 -2.74 18.17
CA ASP A 338 -5.17 -1.83 19.23
C ASP A 338 -4.03 -1.63 20.25
N GLY A 339 -3.73 -0.37 20.54
CA GLY A 339 -2.59 0.03 21.39
C GLY A 339 -1.20 -0.14 20.77
N VAL A 340 -1.05 -0.69 19.56
CA VAL A 340 0.26 -0.85 18.89
C VAL A 340 0.61 0.42 18.13
N THR A 341 1.28 1.35 18.84
CA THR A 341 1.69 2.64 18.27
C THR A 341 3.17 2.93 18.50
N MET A 342 3.79 3.67 17.59
CA MET A 342 5.17 4.12 17.74
C MET A 342 5.32 5.57 17.31
N ALA A 343 5.79 6.43 18.21
CA ALA A 343 6.03 7.83 17.88
C ALA A 343 7.14 7.94 16.81
N PRO A 344 7.07 8.89 15.85
CA PRO A 344 8.03 8.97 14.75
C PRO A 344 9.50 9.06 15.19
N TRP A 345 9.79 9.80 16.26
CA TRP A 345 11.16 9.91 16.79
C TRP A 345 11.67 8.59 17.39
N GLN A 346 10.79 7.75 17.93
CA GLN A 346 11.15 6.42 18.42
C GLN A 346 11.47 5.49 17.25
N ALA A 347 10.68 5.55 16.18
CA ALA A 347 10.94 4.81 14.95
C ALA A 347 12.28 5.20 14.31
N ASP A 348 12.59 6.51 14.24
CA ASP A 348 13.86 6.99 13.70
C ASP A 348 15.07 6.49 14.54
N ILE A 349 14.95 6.49 15.88
CA ILE A 349 16.00 5.97 16.78
C ILE A 349 16.16 4.46 16.62
N LEU A 350 15.06 3.70 16.62
CA LEU A 350 15.08 2.24 16.45
C LEU A 350 15.71 1.85 15.12
N SER A 351 15.28 2.50 14.04
CA SER A 351 15.81 2.28 12.70
C SER A 351 17.31 2.59 12.63
N SER A 352 17.75 3.70 13.24
CA SER A 352 19.17 4.04 13.34
C SER A 352 19.98 3.02 14.13
N ALA A 353 19.44 2.54 15.26
CA ALA A 353 20.10 1.54 16.10
C ALA A 353 20.26 0.20 15.37
N LEU A 354 19.22 -0.27 14.66
CA LEU A 354 19.26 -1.53 13.90
C LEU A 354 20.23 -1.46 12.71
N ARG A 355 20.34 -0.31 12.04
CA ARG A 355 21.36 -0.10 11.00
C ARG A 355 22.78 -0.07 11.57
N THR A 356 22.97 0.57 12.71
CA THR A 356 24.29 0.75 13.34
C THR A 356 24.78 -0.55 13.99
N PHE A 357 23.87 -1.34 14.55
CA PHE A 357 24.17 -2.56 15.30
C PHE A 357 23.36 -3.76 14.78
N PRO A 358 23.55 -4.19 13.52
CA PRO A 358 22.71 -5.21 12.89
C PRO A 358 22.70 -6.56 13.63
N ARG A 359 23.74 -6.86 14.42
CA ARG A 359 23.82 -8.07 15.26
C ARG A 359 22.73 -8.16 16.34
N ILE A 360 22.02 -7.07 16.65
CA ILE A 360 20.90 -7.10 17.61
C ILE A 360 19.57 -7.53 16.98
N VAL A 361 19.50 -7.64 15.64
CA VAL A 361 18.28 -8.02 14.90
C VAL A 361 17.63 -9.29 15.45
N PRO A 362 18.35 -10.41 15.71
CA PRO A 362 17.73 -11.61 16.28
C PRO A 362 17.04 -11.36 17.62
N GLN A 363 17.66 -10.58 18.51
CA GLN A 363 17.09 -10.27 19.82
C GLN A 363 15.90 -9.30 19.72
N PHE A 364 15.98 -8.34 18.80
CA PHE A 364 14.88 -7.43 18.48
C PHE A 364 13.66 -8.22 17.98
N ASN A 365 13.86 -9.11 17.01
CA ASN A 365 12.81 -9.97 16.46
C ASN A 365 12.26 -10.95 17.49
N LYS A 366 13.10 -11.47 18.40
CA LYS A 366 12.61 -12.25 19.54
C LYS A 366 11.66 -11.44 20.42
N THR A 367 12.04 -10.20 20.75
CA THR A 367 11.22 -9.30 21.59
C THR A 367 9.88 -8.98 20.93
N ALA A 368 9.88 -8.76 19.61
CA ALA A 368 8.66 -8.53 18.84
C ALA A 368 7.71 -9.75 18.90
N VAL A 369 8.24 -10.96 18.74
CA VAL A 369 7.46 -12.20 18.84
C VAL A 369 6.97 -12.45 20.26
N ASP A 370 7.80 -12.22 21.29
CA ASP A 370 7.37 -12.36 22.69
C ASP A 370 6.20 -11.41 23.02
N GLY A 371 6.24 -10.18 22.49
CA GLY A 371 5.15 -9.21 22.61
C GLY A 371 3.88 -9.67 21.90
N LEU A 372 3.99 -10.16 20.66
CA LEU A 372 2.89 -10.75 19.92
C LEU A 372 2.25 -11.93 20.67
N LEU A 373 3.05 -12.87 21.16
CA LEU A 373 2.56 -14.02 21.92
C LEU A 373 1.81 -13.57 23.17
N SER A 374 2.31 -12.55 23.89
CA SER A 374 1.61 -11.98 25.04
C SER A 374 0.24 -11.39 24.69
N LEU A 375 0.06 -10.84 23.47
CA LEU A 375 -1.22 -10.30 23.02
C LEU A 375 -2.18 -11.42 22.58
N VAL A 376 -1.70 -12.38 21.79
CA VAL A 376 -2.52 -13.46 21.24
C VAL A 376 -2.94 -14.47 22.31
N THR A 377 -2.12 -14.71 23.34
CA THR A 377 -2.45 -15.64 24.43
C THR A 377 -3.41 -15.05 25.47
N ASN A 378 -3.80 -13.78 25.34
CA ASN A 378 -4.81 -13.17 26.21
C ASN A 378 -6.20 -13.80 25.95
N GLU A 379 -6.77 -14.42 26.98
CA GLU A 379 -8.10 -15.06 26.93
C GLU A 379 -9.21 -14.25 27.62
N ASP A 380 -8.95 -13.01 28.04
CA ASP A 380 -10.00 -12.14 28.59
C ASP A 380 -11.09 -11.92 27.51
N PRO A 381 -12.35 -12.29 27.79
CA PRO A 381 -13.44 -12.22 26.81
C PRO A 381 -13.70 -10.81 26.28
N ASN A 382 -13.24 -9.75 26.97
CA ASN A 382 -13.43 -8.36 26.55
C ASN A 382 -12.27 -7.82 25.71
N THR A 383 -11.07 -8.40 25.82
CA THR A 383 -9.85 -7.83 25.23
C THR A 383 -9.06 -8.81 24.36
N LYS A 384 -9.44 -10.09 24.35
CA LYS A 384 -8.77 -11.10 23.52
C LYS A 384 -8.80 -10.76 22.04
N ILE A 385 -7.74 -11.12 21.32
CA ILE A 385 -7.57 -10.88 19.88
C ILE A 385 -7.41 -12.17 19.06
N ASN A 386 -7.39 -13.32 19.73
CA ASN A 386 -7.16 -14.62 19.10
C ASN A 386 -8.40 -15.24 18.44
N ASP A 387 -9.60 -14.82 18.83
CA ASP A 387 -10.87 -15.28 18.27
C ASP A 387 -11.90 -14.15 18.27
N LEU A 388 -11.92 -13.41 17.18
CA LEU A 388 -12.82 -12.27 16.93
C LEU A 388 -13.92 -12.66 15.96
N TRP A 389 -15.05 -11.96 16.04
CA TRP A 389 -16.13 -12.06 15.07
C TRP A 389 -16.76 -10.68 14.86
N GLY A 390 -17.02 -10.30 13.62
CA GLY A 390 -17.56 -9.00 13.28
C GLY A 390 -18.00 -8.94 11.82
N SER A 391 -18.31 -7.75 11.35
CA SER A 391 -18.50 -7.49 9.91
C SER A 391 -17.20 -7.53 9.11
N ALA A 392 -17.30 -7.46 7.78
CA ALA A 392 -16.15 -7.26 6.91
C ALA A 392 -15.36 -6.00 7.29
N TYR A 393 -16.04 -4.88 7.54
CA TYR A 393 -15.42 -3.61 7.96
C TYR A 393 -14.55 -3.78 9.22
N THR A 394 -15.12 -4.37 10.27
CA THR A 394 -14.47 -4.47 11.59
C THR A 394 -13.35 -5.50 11.67
N THR A 395 -13.28 -6.45 10.71
CA THR A 395 -12.33 -7.57 10.76
C THR A 395 -11.25 -7.51 9.69
N THR A 396 -11.47 -6.85 8.55
CA THR A 396 -10.49 -6.81 7.45
C THR A 396 -9.53 -5.61 7.52
N LEU A 397 -9.89 -4.56 8.26
CA LEU A 397 -9.01 -3.43 8.59
C LEU A 397 -8.29 -3.69 9.90
N TYR A 398 -7.00 -3.97 9.85
CA TYR A 398 -6.22 -4.40 11.02
C TYR A 398 -4.84 -3.75 11.18
N VAL A 399 -4.46 -2.81 10.31
CA VAL A 399 -3.20 -2.04 10.42
C VAL A 399 -3.51 -0.57 10.64
N GLN A 400 -3.16 -0.05 11.82
CA GLN A 400 -3.35 1.37 12.13
C GLN A 400 -2.32 2.27 11.43
N PRO A 401 -2.66 3.54 11.16
CA PRO A 401 -1.73 4.52 10.58
C PRO A 401 -0.46 4.75 11.40
N ASP A 402 -0.50 4.53 12.72
CA ASP A 402 0.60 4.78 13.66
C ASP A 402 1.44 3.54 14.00
N THR A 403 1.30 2.47 13.21
CA THR A 403 2.18 1.31 13.27
C THR A 403 3.63 1.67 12.95
N PRO A 404 4.61 0.86 13.40
CA PRO A 404 6.02 1.12 13.15
C PRO A 404 6.34 1.32 11.67
N ARG A 405 7.13 2.36 11.35
CA ARG A 405 7.44 2.71 9.96
C ARG A 405 8.53 1.79 9.43
N VAL A 406 8.25 1.20 8.27
CA VAL A 406 9.13 0.27 7.55
C VAL A 406 9.16 0.66 6.08
N THR A 407 10.13 0.15 5.32
CA THR A 407 10.04 0.00 3.86
C THR A 407 9.77 -1.47 3.55
N VAL A 408 9.27 -1.78 2.36
CA VAL A 408 8.81 -3.13 2.03
C VAL A 408 9.24 -3.49 0.61
N ALA A 409 9.96 -4.59 0.48
CA ALA A 409 10.19 -5.26 -0.80
C ALA A 409 9.04 -6.24 -1.05
N ALA A 410 8.53 -6.32 -2.28
CA ALA A 410 7.49 -7.31 -2.56
C ALA A 410 7.40 -7.77 -4.01
N TRP A 411 7.03 -9.05 -4.15
CA TRP A 411 6.82 -9.72 -5.42
C TRP A 411 5.50 -10.50 -5.39
N GLY A 412 4.79 -10.49 -6.50
CA GLY A 412 3.62 -11.31 -6.76
C GLY A 412 3.99 -12.49 -7.65
N VAL A 413 3.53 -13.69 -7.32
CA VAL A 413 3.69 -14.87 -8.17
C VAL A 413 2.32 -15.47 -8.46
N VAL A 414 1.91 -15.39 -9.73
CA VAL A 414 0.66 -15.99 -10.20
C VAL A 414 0.91 -17.46 -10.53
N VAL A 415 0.20 -18.36 -9.88
CA VAL A 415 0.28 -19.81 -10.06
C VAL A 415 -1.13 -20.40 -10.12
N SER A 416 -1.23 -21.66 -10.54
CA SER A 416 -2.43 -22.45 -10.27
C SER A 416 -2.57 -22.67 -8.77
N ARG A 417 -3.80 -22.66 -8.24
CA ARG A 417 -4.06 -22.86 -6.82
C ARG A 417 -3.39 -24.10 -6.22
N HIS A 418 -3.32 -25.19 -6.97
CA HIS A 418 -2.66 -26.43 -6.53
C HIS A 418 -1.13 -26.32 -6.41
N ASN A 419 -0.49 -25.35 -7.09
CA ASN A 419 0.95 -25.10 -6.99
C ASN A 419 1.31 -24.10 -5.87
N MET A 420 0.32 -23.57 -5.14
CA MET A 420 0.56 -22.52 -4.14
C MET A 420 1.52 -22.96 -3.03
N GLN A 421 1.35 -24.17 -2.49
CA GLN A 421 2.24 -24.67 -1.43
C GLN A 421 3.67 -24.86 -1.94
N ARG A 422 3.81 -25.45 -3.13
CA ARG A 422 5.11 -25.61 -3.79
C ARG A 422 5.82 -24.26 -3.92
N ALA A 423 5.12 -23.25 -4.41
CA ALA A 423 5.71 -21.93 -4.63
C ALA A 423 6.19 -21.29 -3.32
N LEU A 424 5.37 -21.36 -2.27
CA LEU A 424 5.71 -20.86 -0.94
C LEU A 424 6.90 -21.61 -0.32
N ALA A 425 6.93 -22.94 -0.47
CA ALA A 425 7.98 -23.77 0.10
C ALA A 425 9.33 -23.60 -0.61
N GLU A 426 9.35 -23.55 -1.94
CA GLU A 426 10.57 -23.27 -2.72
C GLU A 426 11.16 -21.91 -2.32
N TRP A 427 10.32 -20.89 -2.12
CA TRP A 427 10.76 -19.58 -1.63
C TRP A 427 11.32 -19.69 -0.21
N TYR A 428 10.64 -20.37 0.70
CA TYR A 428 11.07 -20.49 2.09
C TYR A 428 12.44 -21.17 2.21
N VAL A 429 12.68 -22.22 1.41
CA VAL A 429 13.99 -22.90 1.35
C VAL A 429 15.07 -21.92 0.89
N PHE A 430 14.90 -21.28 -0.27
CA PHE A 430 15.90 -20.35 -0.81
C PHE A 430 16.12 -19.14 0.10
N PHE A 431 15.04 -18.55 0.62
CA PHE A 431 15.10 -17.40 1.51
C PHE A 431 15.87 -17.73 2.79
N THR A 432 15.63 -18.90 3.39
CA THR A 432 16.35 -19.36 4.58
C THR A 432 17.82 -19.61 4.29
N GLU A 433 18.17 -20.22 3.16
CA GLU A 433 19.56 -20.39 2.72
C GLU A 433 20.27 -19.05 2.54
N LEU A 434 19.62 -18.10 1.88
CA LEU A 434 20.16 -16.76 1.64
C LEU A 434 20.35 -15.99 2.96
N LEU A 435 19.40 -16.08 3.90
CA LEU A 435 19.55 -15.49 5.24
C LEU A 435 20.74 -16.09 5.99
N ASN A 436 20.90 -17.42 5.95
CA ASN A 436 22.02 -18.11 6.59
C ASN A 436 23.37 -17.70 5.99
N GLU A 437 23.45 -17.53 4.67
CA GLU A 437 24.66 -17.03 4.01
C GLU A 437 25.04 -15.64 4.53
N PHE A 438 24.09 -14.68 4.56
CA PHE A 438 24.36 -13.34 5.06
C PHE A 438 24.71 -13.35 6.55
N GLN A 439 24.01 -14.15 7.36
CA GLN A 439 24.30 -14.30 8.78
C GLN A 439 25.70 -14.85 9.03
N SER A 440 26.18 -15.78 8.21
CA SER A 440 27.55 -16.34 8.30
C SER A 440 28.64 -15.27 8.09
N ARG A 441 28.32 -14.21 7.33
CA ARG A 441 29.16 -13.01 7.11
C ARG A 441 28.97 -11.96 8.22
N GLY A 442 28.09 -12.21 9.19
CA GLY A 442 27.71 -11.25 10.23
C GLY A 442 26.79 -10.12 9.73
N LEU A 443 26.09 -10.33 8.62
CA LEU A 443 25.17 -9.39 8.00
C LEU A 443 23.71 -9.77 8.30
N PHE A 444 22.86 -8.76 8.46
CA PHE A 444 21.43 -8.92 8.76
C PHE A 444 20.64 -8.03 7.79
N PRO A 445 20.41 -8.51 6.54
CA PRO A 445 19.82 -7.70 5.48
C PRO A 445 18.36 -7.33 5.76
N TYR A 446 17.71 -8.04 6.69
CA TYR A 446 16.34 -7.79 7.11
C TYR A 446 16.22 -7.70 8.61
N SER A 447 15.43 -6.73 9.08
CA SER A 447 15.13 -6.50 10.49
C SER A 447 13.65 -6.53 10.84
N GLY A 448 12.76 -6.66 9.86
CA GLY A 448 11.31 -6.73 10.05
C GLY A 448 10.75 -8.11 9.68
N PRO A 449 9.42 -8.28 9.80
CA PRO A 449 8.77 -9.53 9.46
C PRO A 449 8.61 -9.74 7.96
N VAL A 450 8.49 -11.01 7.57
CA VAL A 450 7.91 -11.43 6.29
C VAL A 450 6.40 -11.50 6.45
N GLU A 451 5.69 -11.03 5.43
CA GLU A 451 4.25 -11.14 5.23
C GLU A 451 3.96 -11.96 3.97
N LEU A 452 3.22 -13.07 4.12
CA LEU A 452 2.81 -13.93 3.01
C LEU A 452 1.29 -14.08 2.99
N ARG A 453 0.71 -13.76 1.84
CA ARG A 453 -0.74 -13.84 1.60
C ARG A 453 -1.04 -14.19 0.17
N ALA A 454 -2.20 -14.79 -0.08
CA ALA A 454 -2.66 -15.12 -1.42
C ALA A 454 -4.09 -14.64 -1.64
N HIS A 455 -4.46 -14.37 -2.88
CA HIS A 455 -5.84 -14.08 -3.27
C HIS A 455 -6.10 -14.49 -4.73
N GLY A 456 -7.37 -14.46 -5.15
CA GLY A 456 -7.76 -14.73 -6.54
C GLY A 456 -7.36 -13.61 -7.50
N LEU A 457 -7.65 -13.76 -8.79
CA LEU A 457 -7.29 -12.77 -9.81
C LEU A 457 -8.41 -11.76 -10.10
N ASP A 458 -8.07 -10.71 -10.83
CA ASP A 458 -9.01 -9.69 -11.33
C ASP A 458 -9.86 -10.23 -12.49
N ASN A 459 -10.68 -11.25 -12.21
CA ASN A 459 -11.54 -11.87 -13.21
C ASN A 459 -12.69 -10.94 -13.62
N SER A 460 -12.87 -10.75 -14.93
CA SER A 460 -13.99 -9.97 -15.48
C SER A 460 -15.36 -10.55 -15.10
N ASP A 461 -15.45 -11.85 -14.85
CA ASP A 461 -16.70 -12.54 -14.49
C ASP A 461 -17.21 -12.18 -13.08
N ASP A 462 -16.34 -11.65 -12.21
CA ASP A 462 -16.73 -11.12 -10.91
C ASP A 462 -17.48 -9.77 -11.05
N VAL A 463 -17.38 -9.14 -12.22
CA VAL A 463 -17.82 -7.77 -12.48
C VAL A 463 -19.23 -7.75 -13.04
N LEU A 464 -20.08 -6.89 -12.47
CA LEU A 464 -21.50 -6.82 -12.83
C LEU A 464 -21.76 -5.95 -14.06
N THR A 465 -20.87 -6.01 -15.05
CA THR A 465 -20.95 -5.32 -16.35
C THR A 465 -20.59 -6.30 -17.47
N ASP A 466 -21.50 -6.46 -18.43
CA ASP A 466 -21.23 -7.31 -19.61
C ASP A 466 -20.06 -6.73 -20.43
N GLY A 467 -19.09 -7.59 -20.76
CA GLY A 467 -17.88 -7.20 -21.48
C GLY A 467 -16.91 -6.36 -20.63
N ALA A 468 -16.93 -6.54 -19.30
CA ALA A 468 -16.01 -5.85 -18.40
C ALA A 468 -14.54 -6.03 -18.79
N ILE A 469 -13.81 -4.92 -18.84
CA ILE A 469 -12.38 -4.88 -19.14
C ILE A 469 -11.58 -5.17 -17.87
N GLU A 470 -10.58 -6.03 -17.94
CA GLU A 470 -9.66 -6.31 -16.84
C GLU A 470 -8.73 -5.09 -16.59
N PRO A 471 -8.28 -4.85 -15.34
CA PRO A 471 -7.27 -3.84 -15.06
C PRO A 471 -5.94 -4.14 -15.78
N THR A 472 -5.60 -3.34 -16.79
CA THR A 472 -4.57 -3.69 -17.79
C THR A 472 -3.20 -4.01 -17.17
N LEU A 473 -2.82 -3.23 -16.16
CA LEU A 473 -1.51 -3.27 -15.50
C LEU A 473 -1.54 -3.85 -14.10
N SER A 474 -2.67 -4.45 -13.66
CA SER A 474 -2.72 -5.04 -12.33
C SER A 474 -1.75 -6.21 -12.19
N GLY A 475 -1.09 -6.28 -11.04
CA GLY A 475 -0.31 -7.44 -10.64
C GLY A 475 -1.15 -8.72 -10.55
N ALA A 476 -2.48 -8.60 -10.36
CA ALA A 476 -3.40 -9.74 -10.26
C ALA A 476 -4.24 -9.98 -11.53
N ARG A 477 -3.90 -9.38 -12.67
CA ARG A 477 -4.63 -9.60 -13.93
C ARG A 477 -4.56 -11.08 -14.39
N PRO A 478 -5.66 -11.74 -14.77
CA PRO A 478 -5.61 -13.05 -15.41
C PRO A 478 -4.68 -13.06 -16.64
N HIS A 479 -4.10 -14.22 -16.98
CA HIS A 479 -3.31 -14.37 -18.20
C HIS A 479 -4.08 -15.23 -19.21
N PRO A 480 -4.43 -14.71 -20.40
CA PRO A 480 -5.29 -15.41 -21.37
C PRO A 480 -4.79 -16.80 -21.76
N ASP A 481 -3.48 -16.97 -21.98
CA ASP A 481 -2.89 -18.26 -22.36
C ASP A 481 -2.68 -19.23 -21.17
N HIS A 482 -2.95 -18.78 -19.94
CA HIS A 482 -2.76 -19.57 -18.72
C HIS A 482 -3.97 -19.46 -17.78
N PRO A 483 -5.17 -19.86 -18.24
CA PRO A 483 -6.39 -19.79 -17.43
C PRO A 483 -6.34 -20.72 -16.20
N ASP A 484 -5.41 -21.67 -16.16
CA ASP A 484 -5.15 -22.53 -15.00
C ASP A 484 -4.46 -21.80 -13.84
N LYS A 485 -3.80 -20.66 -14.11
CA LYS A 485 -3.14 -19.84 -13.11
C LYS A 485 -4.13 -18.81 -12.57
N ASP A 486 -4.77 -19.15 -11.45
CA ASP A 486 -5.94 -18.49 -10.89
C ASP A 486 -5.71 -17.83 -9.52
N THR A 487 -4.47 -17.91 -9.01
CA THR A 487 -4.12 -17.45 -7.67
C THR A 487 -2.81 -16.65 -7.72
N ILE A 488 -2.78 -15.49 -7.06
CA ILE A 488 -1.55 -14.73 -6.84
C ILE A 488 -1.11 -14.84 -5.39
N ILE A 489 0.19 -15.09 -5.18
CA ILE A 489 0.85 -15.08 -3.87
C ILE A 489 1.70 -13.83 -3.78
N TRP A 490 1.55 -13.07 -2.71
CA TRP A 490 2.36 -11.89 -2.41
C TRP A 490 3.40 -12.22 -1.35
N PHE A 491 4.66 -12.01 -1.72
CA PHE A 491 5.82 -12.18 -0.86
C PHE A 491 6.32 -10.80 -0.45
N ALA A 492 5.85 -10.29 0.69
CA ALA A 492 6.24 -9.00 1.20
C ALA A 492 7.26 -9.16 2.34
N ILE A 493 8.33 -8.38 2.32
CA ILE A 493 9.37 -8.43 3.35
C ILE A 493 9.58 -7.02 3.89
N ASN A 494 9.18 -6.83 5.14
CA ASN A 494 9.27 -5.57 5.84
C ASN A 494 10.69 -5.34 6.36
N ASN A 495 11.17 -4.10 6.24
CA ASN A 495 12.53 -3.76 6.62
C ASN A 495 12.66 -2.34 7.13
N ASN A 496 13.77 -2.05 7.79
CA ASN A 496 14.18 -0.67 8.00
C ASN A 496 14.60 -0.02 6.68
N VAL A 497 14.26 1.25 6.53
CA VAL A 497 14.79 2.09 5.44
C VAL A 497 16.31 2.07 5.48
N ASP A 498 16.94 1.89 4.31
CA ASP A 498 18.40 1.84 4.12
C ASP A 498 19.10 0.76 4.99
N GLN A 499 18.45 -0.38 5.25
CA GLN A 499 19.06 -1.49 5.99
C GLN A 499 20.32 -2.02 5.27
N PRO A 500 21.48 -2.13 5.97
CA PRO A 500 22.70 -2.63 5.35
C PRO A 500 22.53 -4.01 4.71
N ALA A 501 23.11 -4.17 3.52
CA ALA A 501 23.10 -5.41 2.73
C ALA A 501 21.72 -5.84 2.18
N ALA A 502 20.64 -5.10 2.44
CA ALA A 502 19.32 -5.37 1.89
C ALA A 502 19.31 -5.31 0.35
N THR A 503 20.07 -4.39 -0.25
CA THR A 503 20.14 -4.21 -1.71
C THR A 503 20.74 -5.42 -2.44
N GLU A 504 21.87 -5.96 -1.95
CA GLU A 504 22.47 -7.20 -2.46
C GLU A 504 21.49 -8.37 -2.31
N PHE A 505 20.87 -8.48 -1.14
CA PHE A 505 19.91 -9.54 -0.85
C PHE A 505 18.70 -9.49 -1.79
N ASN A 506 18.09 -8.31 -1.97
CA ASN A 506 16.89 -8.14 -2.78
C ASN A 506 17.15 -8.33 -4.27
N THR A 507 18.32 -7.92 -4.74
CA THR A 507 18.74 -8.19 -6.12
C THR A 507 18.82 -9.70 -6.38
N ARG A 508 19.45 -10.45 -5.47
CA ARG A 508 19.56 -11.92 -5.58
C ARG A 508 18.22 -12.62 -5.42
N LEU A 509 17.38 -12.13 -4.51
CA LEU A 509 16.05 -12.68 -4.29
C LEU A 509 15.16 -12.45 -5.51
N GLU A 510 15.14 -11.24 -6.09
CA GLU A 510 14.37 -10.94 -7.30
C GLU A 510 14.83 -11.78 -8.49
N GLN A 511 16.14 -11.92 -8.70
CA GLN A 511 16.69 -12.83 -9.72
C GLN A 511 16.22 -14.27 -9.52
N TRP A 512 16.19 -14.74 -8.27
CA TRP A 512 15.68 -16.06 -7.95
C TRP A 512 14.19 -16.20 -8.24
N PHE A 513 13.35 -15.21 -7.93
CA PHE A 513 11.92 -15.23 -8.29
C PHE A 513 11.74 -15.50 -9.78
N TYR A 514 12.38 -14.69 -10.63
CA TYR A 514 12.27 -14.82 -12.09
C TYR A 514 12.84 -16.15 -12.61
N SER A 515 13.91 -16.66 -12.02
CA SER A 515 14.49 -17.94 -12.43
C SER A 515 13.68 -19.15 -11.98
N ASN A 516 13.21 -19.16 -10.73
CA ASN A 516 12.59 -20.33 -10.10
C ASN A 516 11.17 -20.56 -10.63
N TYR A 517 10.39 -19.49 -10.77
CA TYR A 517 8.99 -19.59 -11.17
C TYR A 517 8.78 -19.64 -12.69
N ALA A 518 9.82 -19.43 -13.51
CA ALA A 518 9.71 -19.34 -14.96
C ALA A 518 8.94 -20.50 -15.63
N SER A 519 8.98 -21.71 -15.07
CA SER A 519 8.34 -22.89 -15.67
C SER A 519 6.87 -23.08 -15.30
N TYR A 520 6.37 -22.46 -14.23
CA TYR A 520 5.03 -22.76 -13.70
C TYR A 520 4.28 -21.57 -13.07
N GLY A 521 4.94 -20.42 -12.90
CA GLY A 521 4.34 -19.19 -12.38
C GLY A 521 4.61 -17.99 -13.28
N LEU A 522 4.01 -16.85 -12.93
CA LEU A 522 4.26 -15.55 -13.55
C LEU A 522 4.65 -14.57 -12.45
N VAL A 523 5.83 -13.96 -12.55
CA VAL A 523 6.34 -13.01 -11.55
C VAL A 523 5.94 -11.60 -11.93
N ARG A 524 5.39 -10.85 -10.96
CA ARG A 524 4.91 -9.48 -11.13
C ARG A 524 5.30 -8.61 -9.93
N PRO A 525 5.48 -7.29 -10.09
CA PRO A 525 5.70 -6.38 -8.97
C PRO A 525 4.42 -6.16 -8.15
N GLU A 526 4.55 -5.94 -6.84
CA GLU A 526 3.50 -5.25 -6.06
C GLU A 526 3.74 -3.74 -6.20
N TRP A 527 2.99 -3.07 -7.09
CA TRP A 527 3.31 -1.71 -7.56
C TRP A 527 3.53 -0.65 -6.48
N THR A 528 2.89 -0.79 -5.31
CA THR A 528 3.04 0.17 -4.21
C THR A 528 4.39 0.05 -3.49
N LYS A 529 5.07 -1.10 -3.59
CA LYS A 529 6.26 -1.51 -2.80
C LYS A 529 7.57 -1.30 -3.57
N GLY A 530 8.68 -1.82 -3.05
CA GLY A 530 9.99 -1.87 -3.73
C GLY A 530 10.13 -3.08 -4.66
N TYR A 531 10.57 -2.84 -5.89
CA TYR A 531 10.75 -3.81 -6.98
C TYR A 531 11.87 -3.35 -7.92
N ALA A 532 12.30 -4.17 -8.90
CA ALA A 532 13.32 -3.82 -9.90
C ALA A 532 14.65 -3.42 -9.25
N TYR A 533 15.26 -4.37 -8.54
CA TYR A 533 16.45 -4.17 -7.72
C TYR A 533 17.75 -4.26 -8.51
N THR A 534 18.70 -3.35 -8.22
CA THR A 534 20.13 -3.53 -8.57
C THR A 534 21.03 -3.41 -7.35
N ALA A 535 22.10 -4.21 -7.32
CA ALA A 535 23.00 -4.31 -6.18
C ALA A 535 23.76 -2.99 -5.89
N ASP A 536 23.95 -2.16 -6.90
CA ASP A 536 24.62 -0.86 -6.89
C ASP A 536 23.65 0.32 -7.03
N GLY A 537 22.34 0.05 -6.98
CA GLY A 537 21.32 1.07 -7.13
C GLY A 537 21.28 2.06 -5.96
N GLU A 538 20.90 3.31 -6.26
CA GLU A 538 20.70 4.33 -5.25
C GLU A 538 19.57 3.97 -4.27
N PHE A 539 19.61 4.54 -3.05
CA PHE A 539 18.50 4.50 -2.09
C PHE A 539 17.98 3.10 -1.73
N GLY A 540 18.88 2.13 -1.56
CA GLY A 540 18.51 0.75 -1.26
C GLY A 540 18.28 -0.11 -2.51
N GLY A 541 18.44 0.47 -3.70
CA GLY A 541 18.47 -0.19 -5.00
C GLY A 541 17.13 -0.64 -5.52
N ALA A 542 16.01 -0.31 -4.87
CA ALA A 542 14.68 -0.47 -5.47
C ALA A 542 14.49 0.54 -6.62
N TRP A 543 13.75 0.13 -7.64
CA TRP A 543 13.38 0.95 -8.81
C TRP A 543 14.58 1.43 -9.65
N THR A 544 15.70 0.71 -9.60
CA THR A 544 16.93 1.07 -10.33
C THR A 544 17.30 0.09 -11.44
N ASN A 545 16.69 -1.10 -11.50
CA ASN A 545 16.95 -2.08 -12.54
C ASN A 545 16.32 -1.67 -13.87
N ASN A 546 17.14 -1.14 -14.77
CA ASN A 546 16.66 -0.59 -16.03
C ASN A 546 16.04 -1.67 -16.92
N GLU A 547 16.68 -2.84 -17.06
CA GLU A 547 16.15 -3.95 -17.88
C GLU A 547 14.76 -4.39 -17.39
N MET A 548 14.59 -4.51 -16.07
CA MET A 548 13.29 -4.85 -15.49
C MET A 548 12.22 -3.81 -15.81
N LEU A 549 12.54 -2.52 -15.66
CA LEU A 549 11.61 -1.41 -15.87
C LEU A 549 11.27 -1.22 -17.35
N THR A 550 12.23 -1.37 -18.26
CA THR A 550 12.08 -1.01 -19.68
C THR A 550 11.85 -2.20 -20.60
N GLU A 551 12.05 -3.43 -20.13
CA GLU A 551 11.90 -4.64 -20.95
C GLU A 551 11.04 -5.70 -20.25
N THR A 552 11.40 -6.13 -19.04
CA THR A 552 10.71 -7.25 -18.36
C THR A 552 9.26 -6.91 -18.03
N TYR A 553 8.98 -5.76 -17.44
CA TYR A 553 7.60 -5.34 -17.15
C TYR A 553 6.77 -5.11 -18.42
N PRO A 554 7.24 -4.36 -19.44
CA PRO A 554 6.53 -4.29 -20.72
C PRO A 554 6.17 -5.65 -21.31
N GLN A 555 7.07 -6.63 -21.27
CA GLN A 555 6.80 -7.99 -21.73
C GLN A 555 5.81 -8.74 -20.84
N THR A 556 5.82 -8.50 -19.52
CA THR A 556 4.94 -9.14 -18.52
C THR A 556 3.45 -8.90 -18.81
N TRP A 557 3.09 -7.72 -19.31
CA TRP A 557 1.74 -7.39 -19.77
C TRP A 557 1.63 -7.24 -21.29
N GLY A 558 2.64 -7.66 -22.05
CA GLY A 558 2.68 -7.61 -23.51
C GLY A 558 2.52 -8.98 -24.16
N ASN A 559 3.24 -9.98 -23.65
CA ASN A 559 3.23 -11.34 -24.19
C ASN A 559 1.93 -12.06 -23.82
N GLY A 560 1.25 -12.65 -24.80
CA GLY A 560 -0.01 -13.39 -24.59
C GLY A 560 -1.24 -12.53 -24.32
N TYR A 561 -1.08 -11.20 -24.25
CA TYR A 561 -2.19 -10.26 -24.04
C TYR A 561 -2.72 -9.68 -25.37
N PRO A 562 -4.02 -9.38 -25.46
CA PRO A 562 -4.61 -8.72 -26.63
C PRO A 562 -3.94 -7.38 -26.95
N ALA A 563 -3.80 -7.06 -28.24
CA ALA A 563 -3.10 -5.85 -28.69
C ALA A 563 -3.77 -4.54 -28.25
N ASP A 564 -5.07 -4.57 -28.01
CA ASP A 564 -5.90 -3.46 -27.54
C ASP A 564 -5.96 -3.35 -26.00
N ASN A 565 -5.46 -4.34 -25.27
CA ASN A 565 -5.42 -4.33 -23.80
C ASN A 565 -4.13 -4.95 -23.26
N ASN A 566 -3.00 -4.26 -23.46
CA ASN A 566 -1.65 -4.68 -23.05
C ASN A 566 -0.81 -3.46 -22.58
N TRP A 567 0.47 -3.68 -22.26
CA TRP A 567 1.37 -2.59 -21.85
C TRP A 567 1.47 -1.44 -22.85
N SER A 568 1.53 -1.76 -24.14
CA SER A 568 1.68 -0.76 -25.21
C SER A 568 0.40 0.07 -25.37
N SER A 569 -0.77 -0.56 -25.34
CA SER A 569 -2.05 0.16 -25.39
C SER A 569 -2.28 1.00 -24.14
N ALA A 570 -1.84 0.54 -22.96
CA ALA A 570 -1.85 1.34 -21.74
C ALA A 570 -0.96 2.59 -21.84
N THR A 571 0.26 2.42 -22.32
CA THR A 571 1.20 3.54 -22.55
C THR A 571 0.61 4.55 -23.53
N ALA A 572 0.05 4.07 -24.64
CA ALA A 572 -0.61 4.92 -25.63
C ALA A 572 -1.80 5.68 -25.03
N GLN A 573 -2.64 5.02 -24.23
CA GLN A 573 -3.78 5.67 -23.58
C GLN A 573 -3.35 6.76 -22.60
N PHE A 574 -2.32 6.52 -21.79
CA PHE A 574 -1.80 7.53 -20.87
C PHE A 574 -1.31 8.79 -21.60
N TRP A 575 -0.64 8.64 -22.74
CA TRP A 575 -0.18 9.77 -23.55
C TRP A 575 -1.31 10.42 -24.37
N ALA A 576 -2.34 9.67 -24.74
CA ALA A 576 -3.54 10.26 -25.34
C ALA A 576 -4.32 11.13 -24.33
N MET A 577 -4.41 10.69 -23.08
CA MET A 577 -5.08 11.45 -22.00
C MET A 577 -4.24 12.61 -21.46
N ASP A 578 -2.92 12.52 -21.57
CA ASP A 578 -1.99 13.53 -21.05
C ASP A 578 -0.77 13.67 -21.98
N PRO A 579 -0.96 14.30 -23.16
CA PRO A 579 0.11 14.48 -24.14
C PRO A 579 1.19 15.47 -23.67
N HIS A 580 0.89 16.29 -22.66
CA HIS A 580 1.85 17.24 -22.07
C HIS A 580 2.62 16.65 -20.88
N GLY A 581 2.33 15.41 -20.50
CA GLY A 581 3.02 14.70 -19.43
C GLY A 581 2.92 15.38 -18.06
N ILE A 582 1.84 16.14 -17.80
CA ILE A 582 1.66 16.85 -16.52
C ILE A 582 1.47 15.87 -15.36
N PHE A 583 0.93 14.68 -15.61
CA PHE A 583 0.75 13.61 -14.63
C PHE A 583 1.88 12.58 -14.67
N SER A 584 3.11 13.01 -14.96
CA SER A 584 4.29 12.14 -14.96
C SER A 584 5.42 12.63 -14.03
N ASN A 585 6.43 11.78 -13.87
CA ASN A 585 7.73 12.09 -13.29
C ASN A 585 8.80 11.15 -13.92
N LYS A 586 10.07 11.35 -13.57
CA LYS A 586 11.18 10.56 -14.14
C LYS A 586 11.06 9.04 -13.98
N HIS A 587 10.41 8.55 -12.94
CA HIS A 587 10.19 7.12 -12.77
C HIS A 587 9.10 6.62 -13.72
N LEU A 588 7.99 7.34 -13.79
CA LEU A 588 6.89 7.02 -14.69
C LEU A 588 7.28 7.15 -16.16
N ASP A 589 8.13 8.12 -16.51
CA ASP A 589 8.65 8.27 -17.88
C ASP A 589 9.56 7.11 -18.30
N LYS A 590 10.17 6.38 -17.35
CA LYS A 590 10.92 5.16 -17.66
C LYS A 590 10.00 3.97 -17.95
N LEU A 591 8.91 3.85 -17.20
CA LEU A 591 7.92 2.78 -17.39
C LEU A 591 7.07 3.03 -18.64
N PHE A 592 6.61 4.27 -18.81
CA PHE A 592 5.67 4.70 -19.85
C PHE A 592 6.30 5.84 -20.67
N PRO A 593 7.33 5.55 -21.47
CA PRO A 593 8.01 6.56 -22.25
C PRO A 593 7.04 7.28 -23.20
N PRO A 594 7.27 8.57 -23.51
CA PRO A 594 6.51 9.28 -24.54
C PRO A 594 6.59 8.54 -25.87
N ASN A 595 5.49 8.55 -26.62
CA ASN A 595 5.51 8.10 -28.01
C ASN A 595 6.39 9.06 -28.81
N ASP A 596 7.39 8.51 -29.52
CA ASP A 596 8.29 9.26 -30.42
C ASP A 596 7.54 9.92 -31.61
#